data_AF-A0A2D6RKK6-F1
#
_entry.id   AF-A0A2D6RKK6-F1
#
_cell.length_a   1.000
_cell.length_b   1.000
_cell.length_c   1.000
_cell.angle_alpha   90.00
_cell.angle_beta   90.00
_cell.angle_gamma   90.00
#
_symmetry.space_group_name_H-M   'P 1'
#
loop_
_entity.id
_entity.type
_entity.pdbx_description
1 polymer ?
#
loop_
_entity_poly.entity_id
_entity_poly.type
_entity_poly.pdbx_seq_one_letter_code
_entity_poly.pdbx_strand_id
1 'polypeptide(L)'
;MKKAIILGLFVLLFIAGCGSPTGNVVADDNYDDFAKWLTNEGAVMVGAEWCGYCQKEKTEFGDSFQYVTFVDAAANAALADSYGVPGYPTWVLADGTQLVGYRSVETLMEETGYI
;
A
#
# COMPACT_ATOMS: atom_id res chain seq x y z
N MET A 1 57.09 7.49 36.96
CA MET A 1 56.05 6.47 36.77
C MET A 1 55.40 6.73 35.43
N LYS A 2 55.84 6.00 34.40
CA LYS A 2 55.47 6.21 33.00
C LYS A 2 54.24 5.36 32.69
N LYS A 3 53.24 5.96 32.07
CA LYS A 3 51.93 5.36 31.76
C LYS A 3 52.13 4.15 30.83
N ALA A 4 51.64 2.99 31.26
CA ALA A 4 51.58 1.79 30.43
C ALA A 4 50.17 1.63 29.86
N ILE A 5 50.17 1.53 28.53
CA ILE A 5 49.17 1.03 27.58
C ILE A 5 48.53 -0.27 28.11
N ILE A 6 47.24 -0.51 27.82
CA ILE A 6 46.72 -1.80 27.28
C ILE A 6 45.25 -1.63 26.87
N LEU A 7 45.03 -1.96 25.60
CA LEU A 7 43.82 -2.36 24.89
C LEU A 7 42.59 -2.66 25.76
N GLY A 8 41.49 -1.96 25.47
CA GLY A 8 40.13 -2.29 25.91
C GLY A 8 39.15 -2.05 24.77
N LEU A 9 39.28 -2.83 23.69
CA LEU A 9 38.35 -2.86 22.57
C LEU A 9 37.06 -3.56 23.02
N PHE A 10 36.13 -2.80 23.57
CA PHE A 10 34.79 -3.27 23.92
C PHE A 10 33.86 -2.06 23.93
N VAL A 11 33.14 -1.84 22.83
CA VAL A 11 31.66 -1.75 22.85
C VAL A 11 31.19 -2.12 21.44
N LEU A 12 30.55 -3.28 21.41
CA LEU A 12 29.65 -3.79 20.39
C LEU A 12 28.89 -2.69 19.64
N LEU A 13 29.24 -2.47 18.38
CA LEU A 13 28.29 -1.99 17.40
C LEU A 13 27.92 -3.19 16.53
N PHE A 14 26.84 -3.88 16.93
CA PHE A 14 26.12 -4.83 16.10
C PHE A 14 25.53 -4.05 14.91
N ILE A 15 26.34 -3.78 13.90
CA ILE A 15 25.83 -3.37 12.59
C ILE A 15 25.51 -4.65 11.83
N ALA A 16 24.52 -5.40 12.34
CA ALA A 16 23.74 -6.27 11.48
C ALA A 16 22.80 -5.35 10.69
N GLY A 17 23.37 -4.56 9.78
CA GLY A 17 22.63 -4.01 8.67
C GLY A 17 22.16 -5.19 7.86
N CYS A 18 20.94 -5.64 8.12
CA CYS A 18 20.22 -6.47 7.18
C CYS A 18 20.08 -5.58 5.94
N GLY A 19 20.97 -5.77 4.97
CA GLY A 19 20.77 -5.25 3.65
C GLY A 19 19.48 -5.86 3.15
N SER A 20 18.38 -5.12 3.22
CA SER A 20 17.30 -5.34 2.28
C SER A 20 17.96 -5.27 0.91
N PRO A 21 17.84 -6.30 0.05
CA PRO A 21 18.15 -6.06 -1.34
C PRO A 21 17.20 -4.93 -1.72
N THR A 22 17.75 -3.77 -2.06
CA THR A 22 17.08 -2.80 -2.91
C THR A 22 16.89 -3.54 -4.23
N GLY A 23 15.87 -4.39 -4.26
CA GLY A 23 15.32 -4.93 -5.47
C GLY A 23 14.98 -3.69 -6.27
N ASN A 24 15.61 -3.58 -7.43
CA ASN A 24 15.13 -2.66 -8.44
C ASN A 24 13.67 -3.06 -8.66
N VAL A 25 12.74 -2.31 -8.07
CA VAL A 25 11.34 -2.29 -8.52
C VAL A 25 11.41 -1.70 -9.91
N VAL A 26 11.72 -2.57 -10.87
CA VAL A 26 11.23 -2.37 -12.22
C VAL A 26 9.74 -2.24 -12.02
N ALA A 27 9.20 -1.06 -12.34
CA ALA A 27 7.77 -0.90 -12.54
C ALA A 27 7.41 -1.89 -13.66
N ASP A 28 7.14 -3.12 -13.26
CA ASP A 28 6.40 -4.05 -14.08
C ASP A 28 5.00 -3.45 -14.10
N ASP A 29 4.49 -3.11 -15.28
CA ASP A 29 3.12 -2.59 -15.45
C ASP A 29 2.08 -3.62 -14.94
N ASN A 30 2.54 -4.81 -14.51
CA ASN A 30 1.82 -5.83 -13.79
C ASN A 30 1.81 -5.58 -12.28
N TYR A 31 0.66 -5.14 -11.76
CA TYR A 31 0.42 -4.92 -10.33
C TYR A 31 -0.27 -6.12 -9.65
N ASP A 32 -0.23 -7.31 -10.24
CA ASP A 32 -0.95 -8.49 -9.73
C ASP A 32 -0.62 -8.81 -8.27
N ASP A 33 0.67 -8.82 -7.93
CA ASP A 33 1.13 -9.15 -6.58
C ASP A 33 0.67 -8.09 -5.58
N PHE A 34 0.73 -6.82 -5.95
CA PHE A 34 0.24 -5.73 -5.12
C PHE A 34 -1.28 -5.75 -4.96
N ALA A 35 -2.04 -5.95 -6.04
CA ALA A 35 -3.49 -6.02 -6.02
C ALA A 35 -4.00 -7.21 -5.18
N LYS A 36 -3.34 -8.38 -5.29
CA LYS A 36 -3.61 -9.54 -4.43
C LYS A 36 -3.23 -9.26 -2.98
N TRP A 37 -2.10 -8.61 -2.75
CA TRP A 37 -1.65 -8.24 -1.41
C TRP A 37 -2.65 -7.30 -0.72
N LEU A 38 -3.15 -6.26 -1.41
CA LEU A 38 -4.20 -5.37 -0.89
C LEU A 38 -5.42 -6.15 -0.41
N THR A 39 -5.95 -7.04 -1.25
CA THR A 39 -7.10 -7.89 -0.91
C THR A 39 -6.79 -8.82 0.28
N ASN A 40 -5.59 -9.40 0.33
CA ASN A 40 -5.17 -10.27 1.43
C ASN A 40 -5.03 -9.52 2.76
N GLU A 41 -4.56 -8.27 2.73
CA GLU A 41 -4.50 -7.37 3.89
C GLU A 41 -5.86 -6.75 4.24
N GLY A 42 -6.93 -7.12 3.52
CA GLY A 42 -8.29 -6.66 3.79
C GLY A 42 -8.57 -5.22 3.33
N ALA A 43 -7.74 -4.65 2.45
CA ALA A 43 -8.00 -3.36 1.84
C ALA A 43 -9.15 -3.46 0.82
N VAL A 44 -10.06 -2.49 0.88
CA VAL A 44 -11.22 -2.40 -0.01
C VAL A 44 -11.27 -1.02 -0.65
N MET A 45 -11.43 -0.97 -1.96
CA MET A 45 -11.73 0.27 -2.67
C MET A 45 -13.25 0.44 -2.77
N VAL A 46 -13.79 1.50 -2.18
CA VAL A 46 -15.18 1.92 -2.37
C VAL A 46 -15.24 2.97 -3.46
N GLY A 47 -16.06 2.75 -4.47
CA GLY A 47 -16.20 3.68 -5.59
C GLY A 47 -17.45 3.43 -6.43
N ALA A 48 -17.48 3.98 -7.65
CA ALA A 48 -18.58 3.76 -8.59
C ALA A 48 -18.09 3.79 -10.04
N GLU A 49 -18.79 3.09 -10.93
CA GLU A 49 -18.38 3.05 -12.35
C GLU A 49 -18.55 4.39 -13.09
N TRP A 50 -19.39 5.31 -12.61
CA TRP A 50 -19.53 6.66 -13.20
C TRP A 50 -18.50 7.67 -12.66
N CYS A 51 -17.71 7.29 -11.65
CA CYS A 51 -16.73 8.16 -11.01
C CYS A 51 -15.43 8.19 -11.82
N GLY A 52 -15.12 9.34 -12.44
CA GLY A 52 -13.94 9.49 -13.31
C GLY A 52 -12.61 9.21 -12.61
N TYR A 53 -12.48 9.56 -11.32
CA TYR A 53 -11.28 9.25 -10.54
C TYR A 53 -11.15 7.75 -10.23
N CYS A 54 -12.27 7.06 -10.02
CA CYS A 54 -12.32 5.62 -9.82
C CYS A 54 -11.90 4.90 -11.11
N GLN A 55 -12.42 5.33 -12.26
CA GLN A 55 -12.00 4.81 -13.56
C GLN A 55 -10.51 5.05 -13.84
N LYS A 56 -10.00 6.23 -13.47
CA LYS A 56 -8.58 6.56 -13.62
C LYS A 56 -7.70 5.58 -12.84
N GLU A 57 -8.01 5.35 -11.57
CA GLU A 57 -7.27 4.42 -10.72
C GLU A 57 -7.36 2.97 -11.21
N LYS A 58 -8.56 2.51 -11.62
CA LYS A 58 -8.74 1.21 -12.29
C LYS A 58 -7.87 1.06 -13.54
N THR A 59 -7.78 2.13 -14.34
CA THR A 59 -6.98 2.13 -15.58
C THR A 59 -5.49 2.02 -15.28
N GLU A 60 -5.02 2.66 -14.21
CA GLU A 60 -3.62 2.56 -13.79
C GLU A 60 -3.25 1.18 -13.26
N PHE A 61 -4.18 0.49 -12.58
CA PHE A 61 -4.02 -0.92 -12.24
C PHE A 61 -4.07 -1.87 -13.46
N GLY A 62 -4.66 -1.43 -14.56
CA GLY A 62 -4.89 -2.28 -15.73
C GLY A 62 -5.65 -3.57 -15.38
N ASP A 63 -5.24 -4.68 -15.97
CA ASP A 63 -5.86 -6.00 -15.73
C ASP A 63 -5.70 -6.47 -14.29
N SER A 64 -4.70 -5.99 -13.54
CA SER A 64 -4.47 -6.36 -12.15
C SER A 64 -5.58 -5.87 -11.22
N PHE A 65 -6.40 -4.90 -11.64
CA PHE A 65 -7.55 -4.45 -10.85
C PHE A 65 -8.54 -5.59 -10.56
N GLN A 66 -8.57 -6.65 -11.39
CA GLN A 66 -9.42 -7.81 -11.15
C GLN A 66 -9.17 -8.51 -9.79
N TYR A 67 -7.99 -8.31 -9.19
CA TYR A 67 -7.64 -8.86 -7.89
C TYR A 67 -7.99 -7.93 -6.72
N VAL A 68 -8.33 -6.66 -6.99
CA VAL A 68 -8.71 -5.68 -5.97
C VAL A 68 -10.13 -5.97 -5.47
N THR A 69 -10.32 -5.94 -4.16
CA THR A 69 -11.66 -5.95 -3.57
C THR A 69 -12.32 -4.58 -3.79
N PHE A 70 -13.27 -4.53 -4.73
CA PHE A 70 -13.99 -3.31 -5.11
C PHE A 70 -15.46 -3.38 -4.66
N VAL A 71 -15.90 -2.35 -3.95
CA VAL A 71 -17.30 -2.13 -3.59
C VAL A 71 -17.86 -1.05 -4.50
N ASP A 72 -18.73 -1.46 -5.43
CA ASP A 72 -19.43 -0.55 -6.33
C ASP A 72 -20.71 0.01 -5.69
N ALA A 73 -20.68 1.29 -5.36
CA ALA A 73 -21.82 2.02 -4.82
C ALA A 73 -22.99 2.12 -5.81
N ALA A 74 -22.76 2.02 -7.12
CA ALA A 74 -23.83 1.98 -8.11
C ALA A 74 -24.56 0.62 -8.12
N ALA A 75 -23.85 -0.47 -7.83
CA ALA A 75 -24.41 -1.81 -7.76
C ALA A 75 -25.03 -2.11 -6.38
N ASN A 76 -24.43 -1.62 -5.30
CA ASN A 76 -24.89 -1.85 -3.93
C ASN A 76 -24.62 -0.65 -3.01
N ALA A 77 -25.52 0.32 -3.06
CA ALA A 77 -25.44 1.53 -2.24
C ALA A 77 -25.42 1.24 -0.74
N ALA A 78 -26.23 0.28 -0.25
CA ALA A 78 -26.29 -0.04 1.18
C ALA A 78 -24.97 -0.61 1.71
N LEU A 79 -24.28 -1.42 0.91
CA LEU A 79 -22.94 -1.91 1.26
C LEU A 79 -21.93 -0.76 1.26
N ALA A 80 -21.92 0.08 0.22
CA ALA A 80 -21.02 1.24 0.17
C ALA A 80 -21.23 2.21 1.35
N ASP A 81 -22.49 2.50 1.70
CA ASP A 81 -22.86 3.35 2.84
C ASP A 81 -22.34 2.77 4.18
N SER A 82 -22.29 1.44 4.31
CA SER A 82 -21.79 0.77 5.52
C SER A 82 -20.30 1.02 5.80
N TYR A 83 -19.52 1.38 4.78
CA TYR A 83 -18.11 1.78 4.95
C TYR A 83 -17.95 3.22 5.44
N GLY A 84 -19.01 4.04 5.39
CA GLY A 84 -18.99 5.41 5.89
C GLY A 84 -17.95 6.31 5.20
N VAL A 85 -17.67 6.06 3.92
CA VAL A 85 -16.65 6.83 3.18
C VAL A 85 -17.18 8.22 2.79
N PRO A 86 -16.35 9.28 2.84
CA PRO A 86 -16.77 10.64 2.56
C PRO A 86 -16.90 10.95 1.06
N GLY A 87 -16.41 10.06 0.19
CA GLY A 87 -16.44 10.24 -1.26
C GLY A 87 -15.75 9.09 -2.00
N TYR A 88 -15.68 9.21 -3.33
CA TYR A 88 -15.11 8.18 -4.21
C TYR A 88 -13.93 8.73 -5.03
N PRO A 89 -12.91 7.89 -5.30
CA PRO A 89 -12.66 6.61 -4.64
C PRO A 89 -12.21 6.83 -3.19
N THR A 90 -12.40 5.83 -2.34
CA THR A 90 -11.78 5.78 -1.01
C THR A 90 -11.32 4.34 -0.75
N TRP A 91 -10.06 4.19 -0.35
CA TRP A 91 -9.57 2.91 0.18
C TRP A 91 -9.83 2.83 1.67
N VAL A 92 -10.39 1.71 2.12
CA VAL A 92 -10.58 1.38 3.53
C VAL A 92 -9.65 0.21 3.84
N LEU A 93 -8.66 0.44 4.71
CA LEU A 93 -7.69 -0.57 5.14
C LEU A 93 -8.26 -1.39 6.32
N ALA A 94 -7.64 -2.53 6.64
CA ALA A 94 -8.13 -3.42 7.69
C ALA A 94 -8.16 -2.81 9.10
N ASP A 95 -7.31 -1.81 9.37
CA ASP A 95 -7.31 -1.06 10.64
C ASP A 95 -8.39 0.05 10.68
N GLY A 96 -9.16 0.21 9.61
CA GLY A 96 -10.18 1.25 9.45
C GLY A 96 -9.65 2.58 8.89
N THR A 97 -8.35 2.69 8.61
CA THR A 97 -7.77 3.87 7.95
C THR A 97 -8.42 4.08 6.58
N GLN A 98 -8.83 5.32 6.30
CA GLN A 98 -9.42 5.70 5.02
C GLN A 98 -8.48 6.58 4.22
N LEU A 99 -8.02 6.10 3.07
CA LEU A 99 -7.27 6.88 2.09
C LEU A 99 -8.26 7.47 1.08
N VAL A 100 -8.71 8.68 1.36
CA VAL A 100 -9.77 9.35 0.60
C VAL A 100 -9.20 9.96 -0.68
N GLY A 101 -9.93 9.80 -1.80
CA GLY A 101 -9.61 10.37 -3.10
C GLY A 101 -8.75 9.45 -3.97
N TYR A 102 -8.45 9.92 -5.18
CA TYR A 102 -7.62 9.21 -6.16
C TYR A 102 -6.18 9.09 -5.70
N ARG A 103 -5.61 7.88 -5.82
CA ARG A 103 -4.19 7.54 -5.61
C ARG A 103 -3.66 6.93 -6.92
N SER A 104 -2.42 7.24 -7.29
CA SER A 104 -1.74 6.37 -8.27
C SER A 104 -1.39 5.04 -7.61
N VAL A 105 -1.12 4.01 -8.41
CA VAL A 105 -0.73 2.70 -7.86
C VAL A 105 0.52 2.83 -6.99
N GLU A 106 1.52 3.59 -7.43
CA GLU A 106 2.75 3.85 -6.66
C GLU A 106 2.48 4.55 -5.33
N THR A 107 1.67 5.63 -5.32
CA THR A 107 1.30 6.32 -4.07
C THR A 107 0.55 5.38 -3.13
N LEU A 108 -0.33 4.53 -3.66
CA LEU A 108 -1.04 3.55 -2.84
C LEU A 108 -0.07 2.50 -2.26
N MET A 109 0.95 2.05 -3.01
CA MET A 109 1.99 1.15 -2.49
C MET A 109 2.77 1.78 -1.33
N GLU A 110 3.13 3.06 -1.44
CA GLU A 110 3.81 3.80 -0.36
C GLU A 110 2.89 4.02 0.86
N GLU A 111 1.66 4.49 0.65
CA GLU A 111 0.71 4.79 1.74
C GLU A 111 0.24 3.53 2.49
N THR A 112 0.25 2.37 1.82
CA THR A 112 -0.07 1.08 2.44
C THR A 112 1.16 0.40 3.05
N GLY A 113 2.37 0.91 2.81
CA GLY A 113 3.62 0.33 3.30
C GLY A 113 4.01 -0.96 2.57
N TYR A 114 3.52 -1.16 1.34
CA TYR A 114 3.93 -2.25 0.46
C TYR A 114 5.39 -2.06 -0.02
N ILE A 115 5.81 -0.81 -0.24
CA ILE A 115 7.20 -0.43 -0.56
C ILE A 115 7.73 0.65 0.39
#